data_AF-A0A959QK61-F1
#
_entry.id   AF-A0A959QK61-F1
#
_cell.length_a   1.000
_cell.length_b   1.000
_cell.length_c   1.000
_cell.angle_alpha   90.00
_cell.angle_beta   90.00
_cell.angle_gamma   90.00
#
_symmetry.space_group_name_H-M   'P 1'
#
loop_
_entity.id
_entity.type
_entity.pdbx_description
1 polymer ?
#
loop_
_entity_poly.entity_id
_entity_poly.type
_entity_poly.pdbx_seq_one_letter_code
_entity_poly.pdbx_strand_id
1 'polypeptide(L)'
;FGFRILRRIIQDLHGDWWISDQGSAASNDWRIEEFNIQDLRWRKLNMETIIEEQKFQTVDLSRIQKIGFTDSMIGGDSQACSRLDWIEVYAGSAKKG
;
A
#
# COMPACT_ATOMS: atom_id res chain seq x y z
N PHE A 1 -16.18 -8.78 10.83
CA PHE A 1 -15.31 -7.85 11.59
C PHE A 1 -13.94 -8.48 11.72
N GLY A 2 -12.86 -7.72 11.50
CA GLY A 2 -11.49 -8.22 11.61
C GLY A 2 -10.54 -7.04 11.87
N PHE A 3 -9.31 -7.34 12.31
CA PHE A 3 -8.31 -6.30 12.54
C PHE A 3 -7.84 -5.72 11.22
N ARG A 4 -8.16 -4.45 10.98
CA ARG A 4 -7.74 -3.71 9.79
C ARG A 4 -6.33 -3.21 9.99
N ILE A 5 -5.48 -3.48 8.99
CA ILE A 5 -4.13 -2.97 8.92
C ILE A 5 -4.04 -2.22 7.61
N LEU A 6 -3.91 -0.90 7.65
CA LEU A 6 -3.83 -0.08 6.45
C LEU A 6 -2.45 -0.27 5.81
N ARG A 7 -2.42 -0.93 4.66
CA ARG A 7 -1.21 -1.24 3.89
C ARG A 7 -1.06 -0.30 2.72
N ARG A 8 0.17 -0.11 2.26
CA ARG A 8 0.46 0.61 1.03
C ARG A 8 0.33 -0.36 -0.13
N ILE A 9 -0.17 0.15 -1.24
CA ILE A 9 -0.14 -0.53 -2.53
C ILE A 9 0.51 0.36 -3.57
N ILE A 10 1.20 -0.26 -4.52
CA ILE A 10 1.80 0.40 -5.67
C ILE A 10 1.43 -0.34 -6.95
N GLN A 11 1.29 0.40 -8.05
CA GLN A 11 1.15 -0.16 -9.38
C GLN A 11 2.38 0.19 -10.22
N ASP A 12 2.99 -0.82 -10.84
CA ASP A 12 4.14 -0.60 -11.72
C ASP A 12 3.74 -0.20 -13.16
N LEU A 13 4.73 -0.02 -14.03
CA LEU A 13 4.53 0.31 -15.44
C LEU A 13 3.81 -0.78 -16.26
N HIS A 14 3.85 -2.03 -15.80
CA HIS A 14 3.16 -3.15 -16.45
C HIS A 14 1.70 -3.29 -16.01
N GLY A 15 1.31 -2.55 -14.97
CA GLY A 15 -0.04 -2.56 -14.42
C GLY A 15 -0.23 -3.58 -13.29
N ASP A 16 0.83 -4.29 -12.89
CA ASP A 16 0.78 -5.19 -11.74
C ASP A 16 0.70 -4.39 -10.44
N TRP A 17 -0.13 -4.89 -9.51
CA TRP A 17 -0.29 -4.32 -8.19
C TRP A 17 0.52 -5.08 -7.15
N TRP A 18 1.05 -4.33 -6.19
CA TRP A 18 1.89 -4.85 -5.12
C TRP A 18 1.41 -4.31 -3.78
N ILE A 19 1.43 -5.13 -2.74
CA ILE A 19 1.04 -4.75 -1.38
C ILE A 19 2.22 -4.90 -0.41
N SER A 20 2.35 -3.94 0.51
CA SER A 20 3.44 -3.90 1.49
C SER A 20 3.25 -4.90 2.63
N ASP A 21 4.36 -5.49 3.08
CA ASP A 21 4.41 -6.40 4.23
C ASP A 21 4.15 -5.71 5.58
N GLN A 22 4.49 -4.42 5.66
CA GLN A 22 4.18 -3.56 6.79
C GLN A 22 2.89 -2.76 6.55
N GLY A 23 2.29 -2.25 7.62
CA GLY A 23 1.02 -1.51 7.60
C GLY A 23 0.72 -0.91 8.96
N SER A 24 -0.24 0.00 9.01
CA SER A 24 -0.61 0.73 10.22
C SER A 24 -1.88 0.13 10.81
N ALA A 25 -1.78 -0.39 12.04
CA ALA A 25 -2.92 -0.96 12.76
C ALA A 25 -3.76 0.12 13.44
N ALA A 26 -4.86 -0.29 14.06
CA ALA A 26 -5.77 0.60 14.78
C ALA A 26 -5.05 1.53 15.79
N SER A 27 -5.60 2.73 15.93
CA SER A 27 -5.15 3.76 16.85
C SER A 27 -6.34 4.40 17.54
N ASN A 28 -6.13 4.91 18.75
CA ASN A 28 -7.10 5.74 19.46
C ASN A 28 -7.09 7.19 18.98
N ASP A 29 -6.07 7.60 18.22
CA ASP A 29 -5.91 8.95 17.67
C ASP A 29 -5.22 8.92 16.30
N TRP A 30 -5.23 10.04 15.57
CA TRP A 30 -4.49 10.19 14.32
C TRP A 30 -3.00 9.94 14.53
N ARG A 31 -2.39 9.18 13.62
CA ARG A 31 -0.96 8.91 13.59
C ARG A 31 -0.36 9.41 12.29
N ILE A 32 0.84 9.95 12.39
CA ILE A 32 1.67 10.30 11.26
C ILE A 32 2.84 9.33 11.26
N GLU A 33 3.07 8.68 10.14
CA GLU A 33 4.15 7.71 9.97
C GLU A 33 4.97 8.10 8.73
N GLU A 34 6.29 8.05 8.87
CA GLU A 34 7.25 8.20 7.78
C GLU A 34 7.97 6.88 7.58
N PHE A 35 8.19 6.49 6.33
CA PHE A 35 8.90 5.27 5.97
C PHE A 35 9.56 5.40 4.60
N ASN A 36 10.69 4.71 4.42
CA ASN A 36 11.28 4.53 3.10
C ASN A 36 10.59 3.37 2.38
N ILE A 37 10.09 3.64 1.17
CA ILE A 37 9.47 2.61 0.33
C ILE A 37 10.44 1.47 -0.06
N GLN A 38 11.75 1.76 -0.03
CA GLN A 38 12.83 0.82 -0.31
C GLN A 38 13.02 -0.24 0.80
N ASP A 39 12.61 0.08 2.03
CA ASP A 39 12.73 -0.83 3.19
C ASP A 39 11.55 -1.81 3.27
N LEU A 40 10.54 -1.64 2.41
CA LEU A 40 9.34 -2.46 2.38
C LEU A 40 9.53 -3.70 1.52
N ARG A 41 8.90 -4.80 1.92
CA ARG A 41 8.81 -6.00 1.09
C ARG A 41 7.44 -6.07 0.44
N TRP A 42 7.41 -6.55 -0.79
CA TRP A 42 6.23 -6.51 -1.63
C TRP A 42 5.76 -7.90 -1.99
N ARG A 43 4.45 -8.11 -1.91
CA ARG A 43 3.76 -9.27 -2.47
C ARG A 43 2.90 -8.80 -3.63
N LYS A 44 2.78 -9.61 -4.67
CA LYS A 44 1.84 -9.30 -5.75
C LYS A 44 0.42 -9.35 -5.20
N LEU A 45 -0.40 -8.37 -5.56
CA LEU A 45 -1.81 -8.27 -5.20
C LEU A 45 -2.65 -8.62 -6.42
N ASN A 46 -3.43 -9.69 -6.33
CA ASN A 46 -4.40 -10.02 -7.37
C ASN A 46 -5.61 -9.08 -7.23
N MET A 47 -5.86 -8.23 -8.23
CA MET A 47 -6.94 -7.25 -8.19
C MET A 47 -8.34 -7.82 -8.46
N GLU A 48 -8.43 -9.05 -8.98
CA GLU A 48 -9.70 -9.74 -9.18
C GLU A 48 -10.21 -10.33 -7.86
N THR A 49 -9.29 -10.86 -7.04
CA THR A 49 -9.63 -11.52 -5.78
C THR A 49 -9.34 -10.68 -4.54
N ILE A 50 -8.55 -9.61 -4.68
CA ILE A 50 -8.06 -8.75 -3.59
C ILE A 50 -7.25 -9.56 -2.55
N ILE A 51 -6.47 -10.53 -3.04
CA ILE A 51 -5.63 -11.41 -2.21
C ILE A 51 -4.17 -11.28 -2.65
N GLU A 52 -3.26 -11.21 -1.67
CA GLU A 52 -1.83 -11.21 -1.91
C GLU A 52 -1.25 -12.61 -2.16
N GLU A 53 -0.18 -12.65 -2.96
CA GLU A 53 0.57 -13.88 -3.17
C GLU A 53 1.49 -14.23 -2.00
N GLN A 54 1.79 -15.52 -1.86
CA GLN A 54 2.59 -16.05 -0.74
C GLN A 54 4.08 -15.69 -0.81
N LYS A 55 4.61 -15.22 -1.95
CA LYS A 55 6.04 -14.91 -2.07
C LYS A 55 6.28 -13.41 -2.11
N PHE A 56 7.32 -12.98 -1.41
CA PHE A 56 7.88 -11.66 -1.61
C PHE A 56 8.60 -11.60 -2.95
N GLN A 57 8.47 -10.47 -3.63
CA GLN A 57 9.10 -10.22 -4.92
C GLN A 57 9.82 -8.88 -4.92
N THR A 58 10.84 -8.76 -5.77
CA THR A 58 11.53 -7.49 -6.01
C THR A 58 10.68 -6.65 -6.95
N VAL A 59 10.41 -5.41 -6.57
CA VAL A 59 9.68 -4.43 -7.39
C VAL A 59 10.65 -3.35 -7.84
N ASP A 60 10.63 -3.00 -9.14
CA ASP A 60 11.38 -1.86 -9.65
C ASP A 60 10.68 -0.54 -9.28
N LEU A 61 11.12 0.05 -8.17
CA LEU A 61 10.56 1.29 -7.63
C LEU A 61 10.84 2.53 -8.50
N SER A 62 11.69 2.42 -9.53
CA SER A 62 11.89 3.51 -10.50
C SER A 62 10.75 3.63 -11.52
N ARG A 63 9.84 2.65 -11.54
CA ARG A 63 8.79 2.46 -12.55
C ARG A 63 7.39 2.38 -11.93
N ILE A 64 7.11 3.21 -10.93
CA ILE A 64 5.80 3.26 -10.27
C ILE A 64 4.91 4.30 -10.94
N GLN A 65 3.68 3.91 -11.26
CA GLN A 65 2.66 4.79 -11.84
C GLN A 65 1.64 5.26 -10.82
N LYS A 66 1.31 4.43 -9.83
CA LYS A 66 0.28 4.74 -8.83
C LYS A 66 0.72 4.30 -7.45
N ILE A 67 0.29 5.07 -6.45
CA ILE A 67 0.44 4.78 -5.04
C ILE A 67 -0.97 4.83 -4.43
N GLY A 68 -1.28 3.89 -3.54
CA GLY A 68 -2.56 3.82 -2.86
C GLY A 68 -2.46 3.09 -1.53
N PHE A 69 -3.62 2.87 -0.92
CA PHE A 69 -3.73 2.19 0.37
C PHE A 69 -4.93 1.24 0.37
N THR A 70 -4.81 0.14 1.10
CA THR A 70 -5.90 -0.81 1.32
C THR A 70 -5.69 -1.53 2.64
N ASP A 71 -6.77 -1.90 3.32
CA ASP A 71 -6.71 -2.86 4.43
C ASP A 71 -7.07 -4.29 4.00
N SER A 72 -7.40 -4.49 2.71
CA SER A 72 -7.85 -5.76 2.11
C SER A 72 -9.06 -6.38 2.81
N MET A 73 -9.86 -5.58 3.52
CA MET A 73 -11.01 -6.04 4.27
C MET A 73 -12.30 -5.49 3.67
N ILE A 74 -13.34 -6.33 3.59
CA ILE A 74 -14.68 -5.93 3.15
C ILE A 74 -15.14 -4.69 3.94
N GLY A 75 -15.66 -3.68 3.24
CA GLY A 75 -16.15 -2.45 3.84
C GLY A 75 -17.43 -2.64 4.65
N GLY A 76 -17.68 -1.75 5.61
CA GLY A 76 -18.89 -1.72 6.43
C GLY A 76 -19.16 -0.32 6.96
N ASP A 77 -19.15 0.67 6.07
CA ASP A 77 -19.31 2.09 6.35
C ASP A 77 -18.34 2.59 7.45
N SER A 78 -18.78 3.55 8.25
CA SER A 78 -17.98 4.14 9.33
C SER A 78 -17.62 3.15 10.46
N GLN A 79 -18.37 2.05 10.61
CA GLN A 79 -18.12 1.04 11.63
C GLN A 79 -17.04 0.03 11.21
N ALA A 80 -16.72 -0.02 9.92
CA ALA A 80 -15.75 -0.96 9.38
C ALA A 80 -15.00 -0.33 8.19
N CYS A 81 -14.17 0.67 8.49
CA CYS A 81 -13.30 1.34 7.51
C CYS A 81 -11.91 1.63 8.08
N SER A 82 -10.99 1.94 7.16
CA SER A 82 -9.72 2.60 7.46
C SER A 82 -9.81 4.06 7.00
N ARG A 83 -9.17 4.98 7.73
CA ARG A 83 -9.19 6.42 7.41
C ARG A 83 -7.79 6.91 7.13
N LEU A 84 -7.67 7.65 6.04
CA LEU A 84 -6.45 8.33 5.61
C LEU A 84 -6.83 9.79 5.37
N ASP A 85 -6.15 10.70 6.07
CA ASP A 85 -6.42 12.14 5.96
C ASP A 85 -5.55 12.79 4.89
N TRP A 86 -4.24 12.54 4.96
CA TRP A 86 -3.27 13.06 4.00
C TRP A 86 -2.13 12.08 3.74
N ILE A 87 -1.45 12.28 2.61
CA ILE A 87 -0.19 11.63 2.26
C ILE A 87 0.74 12.63 1.61
N GLU A 88 2.03 12.47 1.88
CA GLU A 88 3.10 13.17 1.17
C GLU A 88 4.03 12.15 0.54
N VAL A 89 4.44 12.39 -0.69
CA VAL A 89 5.32 11.50 -1.45
C VAL A 89 6.54 12.29 -1.88
N TYR A 90 7.70 11.88 -1.36
CA TYR A 90 8.99 12.45 -1.70
C TYR A 90 9.67 11.55 -2.75
N ALA A 91 9.87 12.07 -3.95
CA ALA A 91 10.53 11.35 -5.04
C ALA A 91 11.67 12.20 -5.63
N GLY A 92 12.80 11.55 -5.90
CA GLY A 92 13.88 12.18 -6.68
C GLY A 92 13.46 12.42 -8.11
N SER A 93 13.95 13.49 -8.75
CA SER A 93 13.67 13.75 -10.15
C SER A 93 14.27 12.65 -11.04
N ALA A 94 13.43 11.83 -11.67
CA ALA A 94 13.85 10.97 -12.77
C ALA A 94 14.00 11.80 -14.04
N LYS A 95 15.12 11.67 -14.76
CA LYS A 95 15.26 12.26 -16.10
C LYS A 95 14.20 11.61 -17.00
N LYS A 96 13.37 12.43 -17.65
CA LYS A 96 12.51 11.94 -18.74
C LYS A 96 13.43 11.42 -19.86
N GLY A 97 13.34 10.12 -20.14
CA GLY A 97 13.97 9.50 -21.30
C GLY A 97 13.20 9.80 -22.58
#